data_AF-A0A8H8LXI2-F1
#
_entry.id   AF-A0A8H8LXI2-F1
#
_cell.length_a   1.000
_cell.length_b   1.000
_cell.length_c   1.000
_cell.angle_alpha   90.00
_cell.angle_beta   90.00
_cell.angle_gamma   90.00
#
_symmetry.space_group_name_H-M   'P 1'
#
loop_
_entity.id
_entity.type
_entity.pdbx_description
1 polymer ?
#
loop_
_entity_poly.entity_id
_entity_poly.type
_entity_poly.pdbx_seq_one_letter_code
_entity_poly.pdbx_strand_id
1 'polypeptide(L)'
;MSATPLSQATFEALLPSIVAILQTTQPQPSSNAQTQRQEIAKATLALRSQLAHARDIVDALPGGEMLLEHQHEVIAMLKEMRNARRAQLARLSDLSLGSPGS
;
A
#
# COMPACT_ATOMS: atom_id res chain seq x y z
N MET A 1 11.11 -10.78 2.96
CA MET A 1 10.12 -10.29 1.99
C MET A 1 10.48 -8.84 1.71
N SER A 2 10.89 -8.55 0.49
CA SER A 2 11.29 -7.22 0.05
C SER A 2 10.07 -6.31 0.05
N ALA A 3 10.04 -5.31 0.95
CA ALA A 3 9.06 -4.25 0.90
C ALA A 3 9.23 -3.52 -0.43
N THR A 4 8.30 -3.69 -1.36
CA THR A 4 8.27 -2.88 -2.57
C THR A 4 8.04 -1.45 -2.10
N PRO A 5 8.98 -0.52 -2.31
CA PRO A 5 8.79 0.85 -1.86
C PRO A 5 7.52 1.39 -2.51
N LEU A 6 6.64 2.02 -1.72
CA LEU A 6 5.48 2.74 -2.22
C LEU A 6 5.94 3.66 -3.34
N SER A 7 5.56 3.34 -4.58
CA SER A 7 6.04 4.07 -5.74
C SER A 7 5.26 5.38 -5.82
N GLN A 8 5.82 6.43 -5.22
CA GLN A 8 5.29 7.79 -5.24
C GLN A 8 4.85 8.21 -6.66
N ALA A 9 5.63 7.83 -7.68
CA ALA A 9 5.31 8.06 -9.09
C ALA A 9 3.93 7.52 -9.52
N THR A 10 3.50 6.36 -9.01
CA THR A 10 2.19 5.77 -9.34
C THR A 10 1.03 6.59 -8.78
N PHE A 11 1.20 7.16 -7.58
CA PHE A 11 0.21 8.03 -6.98
C PHE A 11 0.21 9.42 -7.62
N GLU A 12 1.38 9.96 -7.95
CA GLU A 12 1.51 11.24 -8.67
C GLU A 12 0.87 11.18 -10.05
N ALA A 13 0.93 10.03 -10.73
CA ALA A 13 0.29 9.82 -12.03
C ALA A 13 -1.25 9.88 -12.00
N LEU A 14 -1.88 9.76 -10.82
CA LEU A 14 -3.35 9.90 -10.68
C LEU A 14 -3.80 11.35 -10.89
N LEU A 15 -3.00 12.34 -10.47
CA LEU A 15 -3.34 13.76 -10.57
C LEU A 15 -3.55 14.21 -12.02
N PRO A 16 -2.62 13.95 -12.97
CA PRO A 16 -2.83 14.22 -14.39
C PRO A 16 -4.09 13.57 -14.96
N SER A 17 -4.44 12.34 -14.55
CA SER A 17 -5.64 11.65 -15.04
C SER A 17 -6.93 12.30 -14.57
N ILE A 18 -6.97 12.79 -13.32
CA ILE A 18 -8.10 13.58 -12.81
C ILE A 18 -8.21 14.90 -13.57
N VAL A 19 -7.08 15.59 -13.80
CA VAL A 19 -7.04 16.82 -14.59
C VAL A 19 -7.56 16.58 -16.01
N ALA A 20 -7.19 15.47 -16.65
CA ALA A 20 -7.68 15.10 -17.99
C ALA A 20 -9.20 14.88 -18.03
N ILE A 21 -9.79 14.28 -16.99
CA ILE A 21 -11.26 14.15 -16.87
C ILE A 21 -11.92 15.52 -16.70
N LEU A 22 -11.34 16.39 -15.87
CA LEU A 22 -11.87 17.75 -15.68
C LEU A 22 -11.80 18.57 -16.97
N GLN A 23 -10.72 18.43 -17.74
CA GLN A 23 -10.56 19.12 -19.02
C GLN A 23 -11.54 18.60 -20.08
N THR A 24 -11.78 17.28 -20.14
CA THR A 24 -12.71 16.67 -21.11
C THR A 24 -14.18 16.91 -20.78
N THR A 25 -14.51 17.13 -19.50
CA THR A 25 -15.87 17.48 -19.05
C THR A 25 -16.20 18.97 -19.20
N GLN A 26 -15.22 19.84 -19.44
CA GLN A 26 -15.49 21.25 -19.71
C GLN A 26 -16.25 21.45 -21.04
N PRO A 27 -17.20 22.39 -21.10
CA PRO A 27 -17.92 22.70 -22.34
C PRO A 27 -16.93 23.20 -23.41
N GLN A 28 -16.78 22.45 -24.49
CA GLN A 28 -15.92 22.85 -25.61
C GLN A 28 -16.79 23.41 -26.73
N PRO A 29 -16.57 24.67 -27.17
CA PRO A 29 -17.46 25.36 -28.10
C PRO A 29 -17.52 24.72 -29.50
N SER A 30 -16.56 23.86 -29.85
CA SER A 30 -16.44 23.21 -31.17
C SER A 30 -16.52 21.68 -31.12
N SER A 31 -16.88 21.09 -29.98
CA SER A 31 -16.86 19.64 -29.79
C SER A 31 -18.20 18.99 -30.17
N ASN A 32 -18.13 17.89 -30.92
CA ASN A 32 -19.28 17.01 -31.12
C ASN A 32 -19.62 16.31 -29.79
N ALA A 33 -20.86 16.45 -29.31
CA ALA A 33 -21.33 15.86 -28.06
C ALA A 33 -21.09 14.34 -27.96
N GLN A 34 -21.14 13.62 -29.08
CA GLN A 34 -20.86 12.17 -29.12
C GLN A 34 -19.38 11.87 -28.86
N THR A 35 -18.49 12.64 -29.50
CA THR A 35 -17.03 12.53 -29.31
C THR A 35 -16.63 12.92 -27.90
N GLN A 36 -17.24 13.97 -27.34
CA GLN A 36 -16.98 14.38 -25.96
C GLN A 36 -17.34 13.27 -24.96
N ARG A 37 -18.49 12.61 -25.13
CA ARG A 37 -18.88 11.46 -24.29
C ARG A 37 -17.90 10.30 -24.38
N GLN A 38 -17.39 10.01 -25.57
CA GLN A 38 -16.40 8.95 -25.77
C GLN A 38 -15.07 9.27 -25.08
N GLU A 39 -14.59 10.51 -25.19
CA GLU A 39 -13.36 10.95 -24.53
C GLU A 39 -13.49 10.95 -23.00
N ILE A 40 -14.63 11.37 -22.45
CA ILE A 40 -14.91 11.27 -21.01
C ILE A 40 -14.90 9.81 -20.56
N ALA A 41 -15.56 8.91 -21.30
CA ALA A 41 -15.59 7.49 -20.96
C ALA A 41 -14.18 6.88 -20.98
N LYS A 42 -13.37 7.23 -21.99
CA LYS A 42 -11.97 6.78 -22.13
C LYS A 42 -11.09 7.29 -20.98
N ALA A 43 -11.18 8.57 -20.66
CA ALA A 43 -10.43 9.16 -19.54
C ALA A 43 -10.83 8.55 -18.19
N THR A 44 -12.12 8.29 -17.99
CA THR A 44 -12.64 7.64 -16.78
C THR A 44 -12.16 6.19 -16.66
N LEU A 45 -12.15 5.43 -17.76
CA LEU A 45 -11.64 4.07 -17.78
C LEU A 45 -10.13 4.03 -17.46
N ALA A 46 -9.35 4.95 -18.02
CA ALA A 46 -7.93 5.08 -17.74
C ALA A 46 -7.66 5.37 -16.25
N LEU A 47 -8.41 6.31 -15.64
CA LEU A 47 -8.31 6.59 -14.20
C LEU A 47 -8.67 5.36 -13.36
N ARG A 48 -9.75 4.65 -13.70
CA ARG A 48 -10.14 3.41 -13.01
C ARG A 48 -9.04 2.36 -13.05
N SER A 49 -8.38 2.19 -14.20
CA SER A 49 -7.28 1.24 -14.35
C SER A 49 -6.08 1.62 -13.49
N GLN A 50 -5.74 2.91 -13.43
CA GLN A 50 -4.63 3.40 -12.61
C GLN A 50 -4.92 3.29 -11.12
N LEU A 51 -6.16 3.56 -10.70
CA LEU A 51 -6.60 3.38 -9.31
C LEU A 51 -6.58 1.89 -8.89
N ALA A 52 -7.00 1.00 -9.77
CA ALA A 52 -6.91 -0.44 -9.52
C ALA A 52 -5.45 -0.87 -9.32
N HIS A 53 -4.55 -0.41 -10.20
CA HIS A 53 -3.12 -0.71 -10.06
C HIS A 53 -2.52 -0.12 -8.77
N ALA A 54 -2.86 1.12 -8.42
CA ALA A 54 -2.40 1.75 -7.18
C ALA A 54 -2.90 0.97 -5.94
N ARG A 55 -4.14 0.48 -5.99
CA ARG A 55 -4.71 -0.38 -4.95
C ARG A 55 -3.98 -1.72 -4.86
N ASP A 56 -3.70 -2.38 -5.98
CA ASP A 56 -2.97 -3.65 -5.97
C ASP A 56 -1.58 -3.52 -5.33
N ILE A 57 -0.92 -2.36 -5.50
CA ILE A 57 0.36 -2.06 -4.83
C ILE A 57 0.17 -1.94 -3.32
N VAL A 58 -0.90 -1.28 -2.87
CA VAL A 58 -1.20 -1.13 -1.44
C VAL A 58 -1.58 -2.46 -0.81
N ASP A 59 -2.45 -3.23 -1.46
CA ASP A 59 -2.91 -4.54 -1.00
C ASP A 59 -1.75 -5.58 -0.98
N ALA A 60 -0.69 -5.36 -1.78
CA ALA A 60 0.52 -6.17 -1.74
C ALA A 60 1.49 -5.81 -0.58
N LEU A 61 1.25 -4.71 0.14
CA LEU A 61 2.03 -4.39 1.34
C LEU A 61 1.64 -5.32 2.49
N PRO A 62 2.58 -5.74 3.36
CA PRO A 62 2.24 -6.54 4.53
C PRO A 62 1.23 -5.81 5.43
N GLY A 63 0.02 -6.36 5.54
CA GLY A 63 -1.08 -5.75 6.29
C GLY A 63 -1.78 -4.60 5.55
N GLY A 64 -1.50 -4.38 4.26
CA GLY A 64 -2.14 -3.34 3.45
C GLY A 64 -3.64 -3.56 3.24
N GLU A 65 -4.09 -4.81 3.30
CA GLU A 65 -5.49 -5.22 3.29
C GLU A 65 -6.19 -4.99 4.65
N MET A 66 -5.43 -4.72 5.71
CA MET A 66 -5.95 -4.62 7.06
C MET A 66 -6.32 -3.18 7.42
N LEU A 67 -7.35 -3.03 8.25
CA LEU A 67 -7.64 -1.77 8.92
C LEU A 67 -6.46 -1.36 9.82
N LEU A 68 -6.24 -0.06 9.94
CA LEU A 68 -5.08 0.50 10.64
C LEU A 68 -5.04 0.05 12.11
N GLU A 69 -6.18 0.00 12.77
CA GLU A 69 -6.33 -0.49 14.14
C GLU A 69 -5.85 -1.94 14.30
N HIS A 70 -6.23 -2.85 13.39
CA HIS A 70 -5.79 -4.24 13.43
C HIS A 70 -4.29 -4.37 13.13
N GLN A 71 -3.72 -3.50 12.28
CA GLN A 71 -2.28 -3.47 12.05
C GLN A 71 -1.52 -3.13 13.35
N HIS A 72 -2.02 -2.17 14.15
CA HIS A 72 -1.42 -1.81 15.43
C HIS A 72 -1.46 -2.98 16.44
N GLU A 73 -2.56 -3.71 16.50
CA GLU A 73 -2.70 -4.89 17.37
C GLU A 73 -1.71 -6.00 16.99
N VAL A 74 -1.61 -6.32 15.70
CA VAL A 74 -0.65 -7.32 15.21
C VAL A 74 0.79 -6.88 15.49
N ILE A 75 1.12 -5.60 15.29
CA ILE A 75 2.44 -5.05 15.62
C ILE A 75 2.73 -5.19 17.11
N ALA A 76 1.76 -4.92 17.98
CA ALA A 76 1.92 -5.07 19.42
C ALA A 76 2.19 -6.54 19.80
N MET A 77 1.37 -7.47 19.29
CA MET A 77 1.54 -8.90 19.52
C MET A 77 2.91 -9.41 19.03
N LEU A 78 3.33 -9.02 17.82
CA LEU A 78 4.64 -9.39 17.27
C LEU A 78 5.80 -8.84 18.10
N LYS A 79 5.67 -7.62 18.63
CA LYS A 79 6.67 -7.04 19.55
C LYS A 79 6.77 -7.82 20.85
N GLU A 80 5.63 -8.21 21.44
CA GLU A 80 5.59 -9.01 22.66
C GLU A 80 6.21 -10.39 22.45
N MET A 81 5.82 -11.10 21.39
CA MET A 81 6.39 -12.41 21.05
C MET A 81 7.90 -12.35 20.84
N ARG A 82 8.39 -11.32 20.13
CA ARG A 82 9.83 -11.10 19.94
C ARG A 82 10.53 -10.86 21.28
N ASN A 83 9.97 -10.04 22.15
CA ASN A 83 10.54 -9.73 23.45
C ASN A 83 10.60 -10.97 24.35
N ALA A 84 9.53 -11.77 24.38
CA ALA A 84 9.47 -13.04 25.12
C ALA A 84 10.53 -14.03 24.63
N ARG A 85 10.67 -14.20 23.30
CA ARG A 85 11.70 -15.06 22.71
C ARG A 85 13.12 -14.59 23.06
N ARG A 86 13.38 -13.27 23.02
CA ARG A 86 14.68 -12.71 23.44
C ARG A 86 14.99 -13.00 24.91
N ALA A 87 14.01 -12.86 25.79
CA ALA A 87 14.17 -13.17 27.22
C ALA A 87 14.46 -14.65 27.46
N GLN A 88 13.77 -15.54 26.73
CA GLN A 88 14.03 -16.99 26.80
C GLN A 88 15.45 -17.32 26.32
N LEU A 89 15.89 -16.74 25.20
CA LEU A 89 17.25 -16.94 24.70
C LEU A 89 18.31 -16.45 25.70
N ALA A 90 18.12 -15.28 26.31
CA ALA A 90 19.04 -14.78 27.33
C ALA A 90 19.18 -15.76 28.51
N ARG A 91 18.06 -16.27 29.04
CA ARG A 91 18.08 -17.27 30.12
C ARG A 91 18.82 -18.55 29.73
N LEU A 92 18.64 -19.02 28.49
CA LEU A 92 19.35 -20.21 28.00
C LEU A 92 20.85 -19.95 27.82
N SER A 93 21.23 -18.77 27.34
CA SER A 93 22.64 -18.37 27.23
C SER A 93 23.31 -18.27 28.60
N ASP A 94 22.62 -17.74 29.60
CA ASP A 94 23.13 -17.67 30.98
C ASP A 94 23.32 -19.06 31.59
N LEU A 95 22.40 -20.00 31.32
CA LEU A 95 22.52 -21.40 31.74
C LEU A 95 23.67 -22.14 31.02
N SER A 96 23.90 -21.84 29.74
CA SER A 96 24.98 -22.44 28.94
C SER A 96 26.38 -21.97 29.37
N LEU A 97 26.49 -20.78 29.98
CA LEU A 97 27.75 -20.24 30.52
C LEU A 97 27.97 -20.62 31.99
N GLY A 98 26.92 -21.06 32.69
CA GLY A 98 26.93 -21.46 34.10
C GLY A 98 27.15 -22.94 34.38
N SER A 99 27.41 -23.77 33.36
CA SER A 99 27.82 -25.17 33.52
C SER A 99 29.34 -25.31 33.30
N PRO A 100 30.19 -25.04 34.30
CA PRO A 100 31.51 -25.63 34.34
C PRO A 100 31.34 -27.12 34.60
N GLY A 101 32.01 -27.94 33.80
CA GLY A 101 32.01 -29.39 33.98
C GLY A 101 32.31 -29.77 35.43
N SER A 102 31.43 -30.60 35.98
CA SER A 102 31.67 -31.45 37.14
C SER A 102 31.52 -32.89 36.69
#